data_AF-F7V4D1-F1
#
_entry.id   AF-F7V4D1-F1
#
_cell.length_a   1.000
_cell.length_b   1.000
_cell.length_c   1.000
_cell.angle_alpha   90.00
_cell.angle_beta   90.00
_cell.angle_gamma   90.00
#
_symmetry.space_group_name_H-M   'P 1'
#
loop_
_entity.id
_entity.type
_entity.pdbx_description
1 polymer ?
#
loop_
_entity_poly.entity_id
_entity_poly.type
_entity_poly.pdbx_seq_one_letter_code
_entity_poly.pdbx_strand_id
1 'polypeptide(L)'
;MAKEIDTLEAEITRLIEEVHPHYMSIPGIGPLSAAVIYSEYGDISNFSNPGQMLAFAGIEPGINESGTESHRAEWLSVDHLNSDIH
;
A
#
# COMPACT_ATOMS: atom_id res chain seq x y z
N MET A 1 -19.41 -25.28 18.76
CA MET A 1 -18.03 -25.25 18.25
C MET A 1 -17.99 -25.24 16.72
N ALA A 2 -18.14 -26.35 15.98
CA ALA A 2 -18.10 -26.31 14.50
C ALA A 2 -19.15 -25.35 13.89
N LYS A 3 -20.41 -25.44 14.36
CA LYS A 3 -21.50 -24.57 13.91
C LYS A 3 -21.26 -23.07 14.17
N GLU A 4 -20.55 -22.73 15.24
CA GLU A 4 -20.25 -21.32 15.56
C GLU A 4 -19.16 -20.79 14.63
N ILE A 5 -18.16 -21.61 14.31
CA ILE A 5 -17.13 -21.28 13.31
C ILE A 5 -17.78 -21.04 11.96
N ASP A 6 -18.63 -21.95 11.49
CA ASP A 6 -19.31 -21.81 10.19
C ASP A 6 -20.17 -20.54 10.13
N THR A 7 -20.81 -20.18 11.25
CA THR A 7 -21.63 -18.96 11.34
C THR A 7 -20.76 -17.71 11.24
N LEU A 8 -19.62 -17.69 11.94
CA LEU A 8 -18.69 -16.58 11.90
C LEU A 8 -18.03 -16.45 10.53
N GLU A 9 -17.63 -17.56 9.89
CA GLU A 9 -17.07 -17.53 8.54
C GLU A 9 -18.05 -17.00 7.51
N ALA A 10 -19.34 -17.36 7.62
CA ALA A 10 -20.38 -16.81 6.77
C ALA A 10 -20.56 -15.30 6.99
N GLU A 11 -20.52 -14.83 8.24
CA GLU A 11 -20.62 -13.40 8.55
C GLU A 11 -19.41 -12.60 8.04
N ILE A 12 -18.20 -13.11 8.26
CA ILE A 12 -16.96 -12.52 7.73
C ILE A 12 -17.01 -12.45 6.20
N THR A 13 -17.44 -13.53 5.55
CA THR A 13 -17.58 -13.58 4.08
C THR A 13 -18.56 -12.54 3.59
N ARG A 14 -19.75 -12.41 4.22
CA ARG A 14 -20.73 -11.38 3.86
C ARG A 14 -20.16 -9.97 3.99
N LEU A 15 -19.46 -9.69 5.10
CA LEU A 15 -18.89 -8.36 5.35
C LEU A 15 -17.78 -8.01 4.37
N ILE A 16 -16.86 -8.94 4.08
CA ILE A 16 -15.76 -8.67 3.15
C ILE A 16 -16.25 -8.59 1.71
N GLU A 17 -17.29 -9.36 1.36
CA GLU A 17 -17.98 -9.20 0.10
C GLU A 17 -18.57 -7.80 0.02
N GLU A 18 -19.29 -7.27 1.01
CA GLU A 18 -19.81 -5.89 0.97
C GLU A 18 -18.73 -4.82 0.75
N VAL A 19 -17.55 -4.97 1.38
CA VAL A 19 -16.40 -4.07 1.19
C VAL A 19 -15.83 -4.15 -0.23
N HIS A 20 -15.92 -5.31 -0.90
CA HIS A 20 -15.40 -5.57 -2.24
C HIS A 20 -13.95 -5.07 -2.46
N PRO A 21 -12.97 -5.45 -1.61
CA PRO A 21 -11.60 -4.98 -1.77
C PRO A 21 -11.00 -5.41 -3.11
N HIS A 22 -10.29 -4.50 -3.78
CA HIS A 22 -9.79 -4.73 -5.15
C HIS A 22 -8.89 -5.97 -5.29
N TYR A 23 -8.15 -6.33 -4.24
CA TYR A 23 -7.25 -7.49 -4.23
C TYR A 23 -7.98 -8.85 -4.21
N MET A 24 -9.31 -8.90 -4.01
CA MET A 24 -10.09 -10.12 -4.28
C MET A 24 -10.13 -10.49 -5.78
N SER A 25 -9.76 -9.58 -6.68
CA SER A 25 -9.61 -9.90 -8.10
C SER A 25 -8.36 -10.73 -8.42
N ILE A 26 -7.43 -10.86 -7.47
CA ILE A 26 -6.19 -11.62 -7.66
C ILE A 26 -6.51 -13.12 -7.59
N PRO A 27 -6.17 -13.91 -8.63
CA PRO A 27 -6.39 -15.35 -8.62
C PRO A 27 -5.76 -16.02 -7.39
N GLY A 28 -6.55 -16.80 -6.66
CA GLY A 28 -6.12 -17.48 -5.44
C GLY A 28 -6.41 -16.72 -4.14
N ILE A 29 -6.87 -15.47 -4.19
CA ILE A 29 -7.36 -14.75 -3.01
C ILE A 29 -8.88 -14.91 -2.89
N GLY A 30 -9.32 -15.73 -1.94
CA GLY A 30 -10.73 -15.89 -1.58
C GLY A 30 -11.20 -14.93 -0.48
N PRO A 31 -12.51 -14.92 -0.15
CA PRO A 31 -13.08 -14.00 0.84
C PRO A 31 -12.39 -14.03 2.21
N LEU A 32 -12.13 -15.23 2.76
CA LEU A 32 -11.47 -15.34 4.07
C LEU A 32 -10.03 -14.81 4.04
N SER A 33 -9.25 -15.12 2.99
CA SER A 33 -7.91 -14.57 2.82
C SER A 33 -7.94 -13.06 2.66
N ALA A 34 -8.92 -12.54 1.92
CA ALA A 34 -9.12 -11.10 1.76
C ALA A 34 -9.50 -10.41 3.07
N ALA A 35 -10.32 -11.06 3.90
CA ALA A 35 -10.71 -10.56 5.22
C ALA A 35 -9.52 -10.51 6.18
N VAL A 36 -8.65 -11.53 6.16
CA VAL A 36 -7.39 -11.51 6.93
C VAL A 36 -6.49 -10.37 6.48
N ILE A 37 -6.28 -10.20 5.17
CA ILE A 37 -5.48 -9.07 4.66
C ILE A 37 -6.10 -7.73 5.10
N TYR A 38 -7.43 -7.61 4.99
CA TYR A 38 -8.17 -6.41 5.39
C TYR A 38 -8.07 -6.15 6.90
N SER A 39 -8.08 -7.18 7.75
CA SER A 39 -7.99 -6.99 9.20
C SER A 39 -6.61 -6.51 9.64
N GLU A 40 -5.56 -6.87 8.91
CA GLU A 40 -4.19 -6.42 9.20
C GLU A 40 -3.94 -5.01 8.68
N TYR A 41 -4.25 -4.75 7.41
CA TYR A 41 -3.88 -3.50 6.74
C TYR A 41 -5.01 -2.47 6.68
N GLY A 42 -6.27 -2.89 6.84
CA GLY A 42 -7.43 -2.06 6.55
C GLY A 42 -7.54 -1.71 5.06
N ASP A 43 -8.00 -0.51 4.77
CA ASP A 43 -8.03 0.02 3.41
C ASP A 43 -6.60 0.29 2.91
N ILE A 44 -6.18 -0.45 1.88
CA ILE A 44 -4.84 -0.34 1.29
C ILE A 44 -4.61 1.05 0.68
N SER A 45 -5.65 1.80 0.34
CA SER A 45 -5.52 3.19 -0.14
C SER A 45 -4.92 4.13 0.90
N ASN A 46 -4.88 3.75 2.18
CA ASN A 46 -4.16 4.48 3.23
C ASN A 46 -2.63 4.46 3.07
N PHE A 47 -2.09 3.56 2.24
CA PHE A 47 -0.66 3.46 1.99
C PHE A 47 -0.32 4.09 0.64
N SER A 48 0.58 5.07 0.64
CA SER A 48 0.98 5.79 -0.57
C SER A 48 1.97 5.01 -1.43
N ASN A 49 2.67 4.02 -0.85
CA ASN A 49 3.60 3.15 -1.57
C ASN A 49 3.79 1.79 -0.85
N PRO A 50 4.28 0.75 -1.56
CA PRO A 50 4.52 -0.57 -0.97
C PRO A 50 5.51 -0.58 0.19
N GLY A 51 6.49 0.33 0.22
CA GLY A 51 7.46 0.44 1.31
C GLY A 51 6.80 0.81 2.65
N GLN A 52 5.75 1.65 2.62
CA GLN A 52 4.96 1.95 3.81
C GLN A 52 4.20 0.72 4.32
N MET A 53 3.68 -0.13 3.42
CA MET A 53 3.04 -1.38 3.81
C MET A 53 4.05 -2.35 4.45
N LEU A 54 5.26 -2.47 3.89
CA LEU A 54 6.32 -3.29 4.47
C LEU A 54 6.73 -2.82 5.86
N ALA A 55 6.96 -1.51 6.02
CA ALA A 55 7.30 -0.91 7.30
C ALA A 55 6.19 -1.14 8.34
N PHE A 56 4.92 -1.02 7.94
CA PHE A 56 3.77 -1.31 8.79
C PHE A 56 3.73 -2.78 9.24
N ALA A 57 4.07 -3.71 8.35
CA ALA A 57 4.18 -5.13 8.67
C ALA A 57 5.41 -5.49 9.53
N GLY A 58 6.22 -4.51 9.94
CA GLY A 58 7.47 -4.74 10.67
C GLY A 58 8.56 -5.41 9.81
N ILE A 59 8.40 -5.39 8.48
CA ILE A 59 9.40 -5.87 7.52
C ILE A 59 10.24 -4.66 7.12
N GLU A 60 11.55 -4.71 7.32
CA GLU A 60 12.43 -3.65 6.85
C GLU A 60 12.32 -3.57 5.33
N PRO A 61 11.81 -2.46 4.75
CA PRO A 61 11.76 -2.32 3.31
C PRO A 61 13.21 -2.27 2.82
N GLY A 62 13.69 -3.35 2.22
CA GLY A 62 14.90 -3.33 1.44
C GLY A 62 14.72 -2.26 0.37
N ILE A 63 15.42 -1.14 0.52
CA ILE A 63 15.42 -0.01 -0.39
C ILE A 63 15.60 -0.50 -1.84
N ASN A 64 14.51 -0.58 -2.59
CA ASN A 64 14.59 -0.70 -4.04
C ASN A 64 14.70 0.74 -4.55
N GLU A 65 15.94 1.21 -4.66
CA GLU A 65 16.36 2.39 -5.41
C GLU A 65 16.06 2.16 -6.91
N SER A 66 14.79 1.94 -7.27
CA SER A 66 14.36 2.07 -8.66
C SER A 66 14.25 3.57 -8.93
N GLY A 67 15.39 4.16 -9.31
CA GLY A 67 15.58 5.58 -9.44
C GLY A 67 14.48 6.27 -10.24
N THR A 68 14.02 7.39 -9.69
CA THR A 68 13.75 8.59 -10.49
C THR A 68 13.96 9.81 -9.57
N GLU A 69 15.21 10.21 -9.37
CA GLU A 69 15.49 11.63 -9.16
C GLU A 69 15.15 12.34 -10.47
N SER A 70 13.89 12.67 -10.67
CA SER A 70 13.47 13.63 -11.68
C SER A 70 12.85 14.81 -10.95
N HIS A 71 13.34 16.00 -11.29
CA HIS A 71 12.80 17.31 -10.92
C HIS A 71 13.26 17.96 -9.60
N ARG A 72 14.55 17.91 -9.23
CA ARG A 72 15.10 18.97 -8.33
C ARG A 72 16.50 19.50 -8.70
N ALA A 73 17.15 18.99 -9.75
CA ALA A 73 18.51 19.38 -10.10
C ALA A 73 18.65 20.52 -11.14
N GLU A 74 17.55 21.05 -11.70
CA GLU A 74 17.64 22.01 -12.82
C GLU A 74 17.18 23.45 -12.47
N TRP A 75 16.81 23.74 -11.23
CA TRP A 75 16.35 25.09 -10.83
C TRP A 75 17.38 25.93 -10.05
N LEU A 76 18.61 25.45 -9.85
CA LEU A 76 19.61 26.16 -9.04
C LEU A 76 20.91 26.53 -9.79
N SER A 77 21.02 26.31 -11.10
CA SER A 77 22.28 26.56 -11.84
C SER A 77 22.20 27.52 -13.02
N VAL A 78 21.05 28.15 -13.32
CA VAL A 78 20.97 29.02 -14.52
C VAL A 78 20.62 30.49 -14.24
N ASP A 79 20.17 30.87 -13.04
CA ASP A 79 19.54 32.20 -12.88
C ASP A 79 20.25 33.28 -12.05
N HIS A 80 21.54 33.17 -11.65
CA HIS A 80 22.16 34.34 -10.95
C HIS A 80 23.68 34.57 -10.94
N LEU A 81 24.45 34.24 -11.99
CA LEU A 81 25.87 34.66 -12.05
C LEU A 81 26.25 35.37 -13.36
N ASN A 82 25.38 36.25 -13.84
CA ASN A 82 25.73 37.15 -14.95
C ASN A 82 25.24 38.59 -14.70
N SER A 83 25.75 39.21 -13.63
CA SER A 83 25.92 40.66 -13.52
C SER A 83 26.71 40.97 -12.25
N ASP A 84 27.73 41.82 -12.40
CA ASP A 84 28.34 42.63 -11.34
C ASP A 84 29.40 41.99 -10.45
N ILE A 85 30.64 41.89 -10.96
CA ILE A 85 31.77 42.50 -10.24
C ILE A 85 32.67 43.22 -11.26
N HIS A 86 32.64 44.55 -11.15
CA HIS A 86 33.69 45.46 -11.59
C HIS A 86 34.88 45.35 -10.65
#